data_AF-A0A1F7NQ72-F1
#
_entry.id   AF-A0A1F7NQ72-F1
#
_cell.length_a   1.000
_cell.length_b   1.000
_cell.length_c   1.000
_cell.angle_alpha   90.00
_cell.angle_beta   90.00
_cell.angle_gamma   90.00
#
_symmetry.space_group_name_H-M   'P 1'
#
loop_
_entity.id
_entity.type
_entity.pdbx_description
1 polymer ?
#
loop_
_entity_poly.entity_id
_entity_poly.type
_entity_poly.pdbx_seq_one_letter_code
_entity_poly.pdbx_strand_id
1 'polypeptide(L)'
;MTKALILLVTGAVALLVTGAPGIASAQTPTAVGTVTAVSGNVTVTRLAAAPQRLKIRDTLYSRDVVEARKDGIARILLGGKTTVTVRELSRLELREEVRADGVRYTLELVAGKVRASVARGR
;
A
#
# COMPACT_ATOMS: atom_id res chain seq x y z
N MET A 1 -56.67 -20.11 30.48
CA MET A 1 -56.37 -21.33 31.27
C MET A 1 -55.10 -21.94 30.66
N THR A 2 -53.94 -21.54 31.19
CA THR A 2 -53.03 -22.33 32.07
C THR A 2 -51.98 -23.08 31.23
N LYS A 3 -50.84 -22.46 30.88
CA LYS A 3 -49.52 -22.48 31.57
C LYS A 3 -48.92 -23.88 31.83
N ALA A 4 -47.67 -24.01 31.36
CA ALA A 4 -46.54 -24.77 31.91
C ALA A 4 -46.59 -26.30 31.67
N LEU A 5 -45.49 -27.08 31.66
CA LEU A 5 -44.15 -26.89 32.20
C LEU A 5 -43.19 -27.93 31.58
N ILE A 6 -41.95 -27.47 31.37
CA ILE A 6 -40.65 -28.13 31.21
C ILE A 6 -40.48 -29.54 31.83
N LEU A 7 -39.80 -30.45 31.12
CA LEU A 7 -38.74 -31.36 31.63
C LEU A 7 -38.06 -32.09 30.43
N LEU A 8 -36.83 -31.74 30.01
CA LEU A 8 -35.50 -32.15 30.52
C LEU A 8 -34.97 -33.47 29.89
N VAL A 9 -33.72 -33.38 29.42
CA VAL A 9 -32.74 -34.46 29.10
C VAL A 9 -32.84 -35.10 27.72
N THR A 10 -31.97 -34.68 26.77
CA THR A 10 -31.16 -35.63 25.98
C THR A 10 -29.97 -34.95 25.29
N GLY A 11 -28.78 -35.55 25.43
CA GLY A 11 -27.77 -35.64 24.36
C GLY A 11 -26.86 -34.43 24.12
N ALA A 12 -25.62 -34.52 24.56
CA ALA A 12 -24.53 -33.66 24.12
C ALA A 12 -24.35 -33.76 22.59
N VAL A 13 -24.56 -32.64 21.88
CA VAL A 13 -24.18 -32.50 20.47
C VAL A 13 -22.95 -31.60 20.43
N ALA A 14 -21.78 -32.22 20.25
CA ALA A 14 -20.54 -31.52 19.95
C ALA A 14 -20.60 -31.00 18.51
N LEU A 15 -20.85 -29.71 18.33
CA LEU A 15 -20.71 -29.05 17.03
C LEU A 15 -19.21 -28.88 16.72
N LEU A 16 -18.64 -29.80 15.94
CA LEU A 16 -17.37 -29.55 15.26
C LEU A 16 -17.61 -28.55 14.13
N VAL A 17 -17.36 -27.26 14.42
CA VAL A 17 -17.24 -26.23 13.37
C VAL A 17 -15.91 -26.45 12.67
N THR A 18 -15.96 -27.14 11.52
CA THR A 18 -14.83 -27.24 10.60
C THR A 18 -14.59 -25.87 9.97
N GLY A 19 -13.56 -25.16 10.44
CA GLY A 19 -13.12 -23.92 9.85
C GLY A 19 -12.66 -24.16 8.40
N ALA A 20 -13.45 -23.67 7.44
CA ALA A 20 -13.01 -23.63 6.05
C ALA A 20 -11.77 -22.71 5.97
N PRO A 21 -10.67 -23.13 5.30
CA PRO A 21 -9.54 -22.25 5.09
C PRO A 21 -9.99 -21.09 4.20
N GLY A 22 -10.11 -19.90 4.79
CA GLY A 22 -10.39 -18.69 4.04
C GLY A 22 -9.32 -18.51 2.98
N ILE A 23 -9.72 -18.49 1.71
CA ILE A 23 -8.85 -18.21 0.59
C ILE A 23 -8.40 -16.76 0.74
N ALA A 24 -7.20 -16.55 1.32
CA ALA A 24 -6.60 -15.23 1.38
C ALA A 24 -6.25 -14.82 -0.06
N SER A 25 -7.11 -14.02 -0.69
CA SER A 25 -6.81 -13.47 -2.01
C SER A 25 -5.57 -12.57 -1.88
N ALA A 26 -4.47 -12.96 -2.54
CA ALA A 26 -3.34 -12.07 -2.71
C ALA A 26 -3.82 -10.86 -3.53
N GLN A 27 -4.04 -9.72 -2.87
CA GLN A 27 -4.43 -8.50 -3.55
C GLN A 27 -3.29 -8.06 -4.46
N THR A 28 -3.53 -8.02 -5.76
CA THR A 28 -2.58 -7.46 -6.73
C THR A 28 -2.27 -6.01 -6.32
N PRO A 29 -0.99 -5.65 -6.11
CA PRO A 29 -0.63 -4.28 -5.75
C PRO A 29 -1.07 -3.30 -6.85
N THR A 30 -1.77 -2.23 -6.45
CA THR A 30 -2.23 -1.19 -7.38
C THR A 30 -1.05 -0.36 -7.87
N ALA A 31 -0.94 -0.13 -9.17
CA ALA A 31 0.05 0.78 -9.73
C ALA A 31 -0.30 2.23 -9.38
N VAL A 32 0.63 2.94 -8.73
CA VAL A 32 0.41 4.30 -8.23
C VAL A 32 1.18 5.35 -9.01
N GLY A 33 2.27 4.97 -9.66
CA GLY A 33 3.10 5.91 -10.41
C GLY A 33 4.21 5.27 -11.24
N THR A 34 4.94 6.12 -11.95
CA THR A 34 6.07 5.71 -12.79
C THR A 34 7.28 6.60 -12.53
N VAL A 35 8.46 5.99 -12.46
CA VAL A 35 9.71 6.73 -12.27
C VAL A 35 10.11 7.41 -13.58
N THR A 36 10.33 8.72 -13.55
CA THR A 36 10.70 9.53 -14.72
C THR A 36 12.15 9.99 -14.71
N ALA A 37 12.84 9.92 -13.56
CA ALA A 37 14.29 10.10 -13.48
C ALA A 37 14.86 9.45 -12.21
N VAL A 38 16.10 8.97 -12.28
CA VAL A 38 16.88 8.50 -11.14
C VAL A 38 18.32 8.93 -11.32
N SER A 39 18.95 9.41 -10.24
CA SER A 39 20.38 9.67 -10.15
C SER A 39 20.92 9.16 -8.81
N GLY A 40 22.16 8.68 -8.79
CA GLY A 40 22.80 8.18 -7.58
C GLY A 40 22.20 6.88 -7.01
N ASN A 41 22.26 6.75 -5.69
CA ASN A 41 21.78 5.56 -4.97
C ASN A 41 20.33 5.77 -4.49
N VAL A 42 19.40 5.20 -5.26
CA VAL A 42 17.99 5.13 -4.91
C VAL A 42 17.50 3.69 -5.03
N THR A 43 16.78 3.24 -4.03
CA THR A 43 16.16 1.90 -4.00
C THR A 43 14.65 1.99 -3.86
N VAL A 44 13.98 0.91 -4.23
CA VAL A 44 12.60 0.63 -3.88
C VAL A 44 12.51 -0.70 -3.15
N THR A 45 11.82 -0.71 -2.03
CA THR A 45 11.47 -1.92 -1.29
C THR A 45 10.00 -2.21 -1.55
N ARG A 46 9.72 -3.37 -2.14
CA ARG A 46 8.35 -3.83 -2.37
C ARG A 46 7.87 -4.66 -1.18
N LEU A 47 6.56 -4.81 -1.04
CA LEU A 47 5.97 -5.62 0.02
C LEU A 47 6.58 -7.04 0.04
N ALA A 48 7.12 -7.44 1.19
CA ALA A 48 7.77 -8.74 1.41
C ALA A 48 8.93 -9.06 0.45
N ALA A 49 9.59 -8.04 -0.11
CA ALA A 49 10.76 -8.20 -0.98
C ALA A 49 11.97 -7.44 -0.45
N ALA A 50 13.17 -7.90 -0.81
CA ALA A 50 14.40 -7.18 -0.53
C ALA A 50 14.45 -5.84 -1.31
N PRO A 51 15.13 -4.81 -0.79
CA PRO A 51 15.33 -3.56 -1.51
C PRO A 51 16.05 -3.80 -2.85
N GLN A 52 15.54 -3.19 -3.92
CA GLN A 52 16.14 -3.25 -5.25
C GLN A 52 16.49 -1.86 -5.75
N ARG A 53 17.48 -1.75 -6.63
CA ARG A 53 17.85 -0.46 -7.25
C ARG A 53 16.70 0.07 -8.10
N LEU A 54 16.34 1.33 -7.87
CA LEU A 54 15.30 2.01 -8.65
C LEU A 54 15.83 2.39 -10.03
N LYS A 55 15.02 2.20 -11.07
CA LYS A 55 15.35 2.53 -12.45
C LYS A 55 14.33 3.47 -13.05
N ILE A 56 14.74 4.20 -14.08
CA ILE A 56 13.82 4.99 -14.90
C ILE A 56 12.80 4.06 -15.56
N ARG A 57 11.54 4.52 -15.63
CA ARG A 57 10.37 3.79 -16.12
C ARG A 57 9.87 2.64 -15.26
N ASP A 58 10.48 2.40 -14.10
CA ASP A 58 9.90 1.46 -13.13
C ASP A 58 8.48 1.91 -12.75
N THR A 59 7.56 0.95 -12.76
CA THR A 59 6.24 1.12 -12.15
C THR A 59 6.39 0.99 -10.65
N LEU A 60 5.81 1.95 -9.93
CA LEU A 60 5.68 1.92 -8.49
C LEU A 60 4.28 1.48 -8.11
N TYR A 61 4.21 0.70 -7.04
CA TYR A 61 2.98 0.13 -6.52
C TYR A 61 2.65 0.67 -5.13
N SER A 62 1.41 0.48 -4.69
CA SER A 62 1.03 0.81 -3.32
C SER A 62 1.86 -0.04 -2.35
N ARG A 63 2.23 0.57 -1.22
CA ARG A 63 3.15 0.04 -0.18
C ARG A 63 4.61 -0.05 -0.58
N ASP A 64 5.00 0.44 -1.76
CA ASP A 64 6.40 0.61 -2.08
C ASP A 64 7.03 1.66 -1.17
N VAL A 65 8.28 1.40 -0.76
CA VAL A 65 9.11 2.35 -0.02
C VAL A 65 10.27 2.76 -0.93
N VAL A 66 10.30 4.03 -1.32
CA VAL A 66 11.40 4.61 -2.10
C VAL A 66 12.37 5.27 -1.15
N GLU A 67 13.63 4.87 -1.22
CA GLU A 67 14.68 5.40 -0.36
C GLU A 67 15.83 5.93 -1.18
N ALA A 68 16.11 7.23 -1.02
CA ALA A 68 17.25 7.90 -1.62
C ALA A 68 18.34 8.07 -0.57
N ARG A 69 19.50 7.47 -0.81
CA ARG A 69 20.67 7.61 0.05
C ARG A 69 21.44 8.89 -0.30
N LYS A 70 22.67 9.03 0.21
CA LYS A 70 23.56 10.14 -0.14
C LYS A 70 23.70 10.22 -1.67
N ASP A 71 23.63 11.45 -2.20
CA ASP A 71 23.67 11.76 -3.64
C ASP A 71 22.52 11.14 -4.48
N GLY A 72 21.51 10.53 -3.82
CA GLY A 72 20.36 9.91 -4.45
C GLY A 72 19.25 10.91 -4.76
N ILE A 73 18.73 10.91 -5.99
CA ILE A 73 17.57 11.71 -6.38
C ILE A 73 16.68 10.87 -7.29
N ALA A 74 15.38 10.86 -7.03
CA ALA A 74 14.40 10.25 -7.92
C ALA A 74 13.25 11.21 -8.23
N ARG A 75 12.68 11.09 -9.43
CA ARG A 75 11.49 11.82 -9.85
C ARG A 75 10.43 10.82 -10.29
N ILE A 76 9.23 10.99 -9.78
CA ILE A 76 8.10 10.07 -9.91
C ILE A 76 6.92 10.86 -10.49
N LEU A 77 6.26 10.29 -11.50
CA LEU A 77 4.95 10.75 -11.97
C LEU A 77 3.89 9.90 -11.28
N LEU A 78 3.25 10.48 -10.26
CA LEU A 78 2.21 9.85 -9.45
C LEU A 78 0.83 10.13 -10.06
N GLY A 79 0.02 9.07 -10.22
CA GLY A 79 -1.34 9.15 -10.76
C GLY A 79 -1.45 9.84 -12.12
N GLY A 80 -0.36 9.91 -12.89
CA GLY A 80 -0.29 10.58 -14.20
C GLY A 80 -0.36 12.10 -14.19
N LYS A 81 -0.43 12.76 -13.02
CA LYS A 81 -0.71 14.21 -12.92
C LYS A 81 0.20 14.97 -11.96
N THR A 82 0.82 14.27 -11.01
CA THR A 82 1.62 14.87 -9.96
C THR A 82 3.06 14.44 -10.11
N THR A 83 3.99 15.39 -10.19
CA THR A 83 5.42 15.07 -10.18
C THR A 83 5.97 15.21 -8.78
N VAL A 84 6.65 14.18 -8.29
CA VAL A 84 7.26 14.15 -6.96
C VAL A 84 8.74 13.86 -7.11
N THR A 85 9.57 14.73 -6.55
CA THR A 85 11.03 14.55 -6.50
C THR A 85 11.44 14.19 -5.10
N VAL A 86 12.02 13.00 -4.94
CA VAL A 86 12.65 12.50 -3.71
C VAL A 86 14.10 12.96 -3.70
N ARG A 87 14.50 13.67 -2.66
CA ARG A 87 15.89 14.16 -2.50
C ARG A 87 16.71 13.14 -1.71
N GLU A 88 18.01 13.36 -1.66
CA GLU A 88 18.92 12.53 -0.88
C GLU A 88 18.48 12.44 0.59
N LEU A 89 18.94 11.37 1.26
CA LEU A 89 18.64 11.09 2.67
C LEU A 89 17.13 11.10 2.98
N SER A 90 16.33 10.61 2.04
CA SER A 90 14.88 10.62 2.15
C SER A 90 14.30 9.22 2.02
N ARG A 91 13.23 8.96 2.78
CA ARG A 91 12.45 7.72 2.75
C ARG A 91 10.98 8.08 2.55
N LEU A 92 10.42 7.65 1.42
CA LEU A 92 9.07 7.96 0.98
C LEU A 92 8.26 6.67 0.87
N GLU A 93 7.14 6.58 1.57
CA GLU A 93 6.22 5.44 1.49
C GLU A 93 5.02 5.80 0.62
N LEU A 94 4.68 4.91 -0.31
CA LEU A 94 3.57 5.09 -1.23
C LEU A 94 2.35 4.39 -0.65
N ARG A 95 1.26 5.14 -0.50
CA ARG A 95 0.01 4.66 0.07
C ARG A 95 -1.14 4.87 -0.90
N GLU A 96 -2.15 4.05 -0.71
CA GLU A 96 -3.40 4.12 -1.44
C GLU A 96 -4.52 4.14 -0.41
N GLU A 97 -5.47 5.03 -0.63
CA GLU A 97 -6.69 5.11 0.16
C GLU A 97 -7.88 4.98 -0.79
N VAL A 98 -8.65 3.91 -0.60
CA VAL A 98 -9.89 3.68 -1.32
C VAL A 98 -11.00 4.46 -0.62
N ARG A 99 -11.66 5.36 -1.34
CA ARG A 99 -12.75 6.21 -0.86
C ARG A 99 -14.00 5.96 -1.71
N ALA A 100 -15.15 6.44 -1.24
CA ALA A 100 -16.42 6.30 -1.97
C ALA A 100 -16.42 6.97 -3.36
N ASP A 101 -15.58 8.01 -3.53
CA ASP A 101 -15.42 8.81 -4.75
C ASP A 101 -14.23 8.38 -5.63
N GLY A 102 -13.51 7.32 -5.25
CA GLY A 102 -12.41 6.76 -6.03
C GLY A 102 -11.16 6.47 -5.20
N VAL A 103 -10.03 6.35 -5.89
CA VAL A 103 -8.73 6.03 -5.29
C VAL A 103 -7.90 7.30 -5.12
N ARG A 104 -7.42 7.53 -3.89
CA ARG A 104 -6.47 8.61 -3.59
C ARG A 104 -5.10 8.01 -3.32
N TYR A 105 -4.12 8.40 -4.13
CA TYR A 105 -2.72 8.09 -3.86
C TYR A 105 -2.15 9.09 -2.88
N THR A 106 -1.65 8.60 -1.76
CA THR A 106 -1.03 9.39 -0.71
C THR A 106 0.44 9.02 -0.58
N LEU A 107 1.24 9.98 -0.15
CA LEU A 107 2.67 9.81 0.06
C LEU A 107 2.99 10.18 1.50
N GLU A 108 3.70 9.30 2.18
CA GLU A 108 4.20 9.56 3.52
C GLU A 108 5.71 9.77 3.47
N LEU A 109 6.14 10.99 3.80
CA LEU A 109 7.54 11.31 3.95
C LEU A 109 7.98 10.91 5.36
N VAL A 110 8.60 9.74 5.48
CA VAL A 110 9.09 9.24 6.77
C VAL A 110 10.34 10.00 7.22
N ALA A 111 11.21 10.37 6.28
CA ALA A 111 12.41 11.16 6.55
C ALA A 111 12.85 11.94 5.31
N GLY A 112 13.58 13.04 5.54
CA GLY A 112 14.27 13.80 4.48
C GLY A 112 13.40 14.90 3.86
N LYS A 113 13.46 15.05 2.52
CA LYS A 113 12.82 16.15 1.79
C LYS A 113 12.24 15.67 0.47
N VAL A 114 11.08 16.23 0.10
CA VAL A 114 10.49 16.06 -1.22
C VAL A 114 10.10 17.41 -1.82
N ARG A 115 10.07 17.45 -3.16
CA ARG A 115 9.38 18.52 -3.90
C ARG A 115 8.21 17.90 -4.64
N ALA A 116 7.01 18.42 -4.44
CA ALA A 116 5.83 18.02 -5.18
C ALA A 116 5.36 19.16 -6.09
N SER A 117 5.02 18.83 -7.33
CA SER A 117 4.26 19.69 -8.23
C SER A 117 2.96 18.98 -8.55
N VAL A 118 1.86 19.55 -8.04
CA VAL A 118 0.53 18.94 -8.03
C VAL A 118 -0.36 19.70 -9.01
N ALA A 119 -0.99 18.98 -9.94
CA ALA A 119 -2.01 19.58 -10.79
C ALA A 119 -3.24 19.97 -9.96
N ARG A 120 -3.83 21.12 -10.26
CA ARG A 120 -5.08 21.56 -9.60
C ARG A 120 -6.19 20.56 -9.93
N GLY A 121 -6.95 20.13 -8.91
CA GLY A 121 -8.18 19.37 -9.11
C GLY A 121 -9.19 20.21 -9.88
N ARG A 122 -9.93 19.59 -10.79
CA ARG A 122 -11.09 20.22 -11.44
C ARG A 122 -12.31 20.08 -10.56
#